data_AF-A0AAU6EB14-F1
#
_entry.id   AF-A0AAU6EB14-F1
#
_cell.length_a   1.000
_cell.length_b   1.000
_cell.length_c   1.000
_cell.angle_alpha   90.00
_cell.angle_beta   90.00
_cell.angle_gamma   90.00
#
_symmetry.space_group_name_H-M   'P 1'
#
loop_
_entity.id
_entity.type
_entity.pdbx_description
1 polymer ?
#
loop_
_entity_poly.entity_id
_entity_poly.type
_entity_poly.pdbx_seq_one_letter_code
_entity_poly.pdbx_strand_id
1 'polypeptide(L)'
;MSDPITCPECEGEGGQRLGRLRIACRFCHGRGWVGAEHEPAEPPPPPAEPPPAWEHRIWSDSAAAAFLGCRYCLGSKTVAHVDASTRTLVMVPCGCLTSGSSSASA
;
A
#
# COMPACT_ATOMS: atom_id res chain seq x y z
N MET A 1 24.65 23.42 15.46
CA MET A 1 24.41 23.29 14.00
C MET A 1 25.65 22.62 13.45
N SER A 2 25.55 21.35 13.06
CA SER A 2 26.67 20.56 12.55
C SER A 2 26.76 20.70 11.04
N ASP A 3 27.96 20.90 10.51
CA ASP A 3 28.19 21.06 9.07
C ASP A 3 27.81 19.78 8.30
N PRO A 4 27.30 19.89 7.06
CA PRO A 4 26.99 18.73 6.23
C PRO A 4 28.27 17.97 5.87
N ILE A 5 28.27 16.68 6.13
CA ILE A 5 29.35 15.73 5.86
C ILE A 5 28.96 14.90 4.63
N THR A 6 29.92 14.65 3.73
CA THR A 6 29.71 13.73 2.61
C THR A 6 29.22 12.36 3.10
N CYS A 7 28.21 11.80 2.43
CA CYS A 7 27.63 10.53 2.81
C CYS A 7 28.69 9.42 2.69
N PRO A 8 29.02 8.68 3.77
CA PRO A 8 30.08 7.67 3.74
C PRO A 8 29.68 6.42 2.92
N GLU A 9 28.38 6.15 2.78
CA GLU A 9 27.87 4.95 2.09
C GLU A 9 27.83 5.09 0.56
N CYS A 10 27.74 6.32 0.06
CA CYS A 10 27.70 6.56 -1.39
C CYS A 10 28.75 7.58 -1.84
N GLU A 11 29.66 7.97 -0.96
CA GLU A 11 30.77 8.90 -1.25
C GLU A 11 30.34 10.20 -1.96
N GLY A 12 29.14 10.71 -1.68
CA GLY A 12 28.61 11.91 -2.37
C GLY A 12 27.69 11.63 -3.56
N GLU A 13 27.70 10.44 -4.13
CA GLU A 13 26.97 10.12 -5.37
C GLU A 13 25.45 10.09 -5.20
N GLY A 14 24.96 9.96 -3.97
CA GLY A 14 23.53 9.89 -3.64
C GLY A 14 22.85 8.58 -4.06
N GLY A 15 23.54 7.63 -4.69
CA GLY A 15 22.96 6.36 -5.10
C GLY A 15 23.72 5.69 -6.23
N GLN A 16 23.19 4.56 -6.71
CA GLN A 16 23.79 3.79 -7.78
C GLN A 16 22.94 3.90 -9.06
N ARG A 17 23.60 3.92 -10.23
CA ARG A 17 22.92 3.79 -11.52
C ARG A 17 22.93 2.34 -11.98
N LEU A 18 21.75 1.85 -12.36
CA LEU A 18 21.57 0.57 -13.04
C LEU A 18 20.94 0.85 -14.41
N GLY A 19 21.80 1.02 -15.42
CA GLY A 19 21.38 1.48 -16.74
C GLY A 19 20.73 2.87 -16.68
N ARG A 20 19.43 2.96 -17.03
CA ARG A 20 18.65 4.21 -16.95
C ARG A 20 18.01 4.43 -15.57
N LEU A 21 17.94 3.41 -14.72
CA LEU A 21 17.34 3.51 -13.40
C LEU A 21 18.35 4.08 -12.39
N ARG A 22 17.91 5.01 -11.54
CA ARG A 22 18.69 5.51 -10.41
C ARG A 22 18.09 4.94 -9.13
N ILE A 23 18.91 4.19 -8.39
CA ILE A 23 18.54 3.63 -7.09
C ILE A 23 19.17 4.54 -6.04
N ALA A 24 18.34 5.26 -5.28
CA ALA A 24 18.83 6.16 -4.24
C ALA A 24 19.59 5.39 -3.15
N CYS A 25 20.68 5.98 -2.64
CA CYS A 25 21.39 5.47 -1.47
C CYS A 25 20.41 5.44 -0.30
N ARG A 26 20.29 4.29 0.37
CA ARG A 26 19.36 4.10 1.48
C ARG A 26 19.73 4.91 2.71
N PHE A 27 21.01 5.25 2.87
CA PHE A 27 21.53 5.97 4.04
C PHE A 27 21.24 7.48 3.98
N CYS A 28 21.60 8.14 2.87
CA CYS A 28 21.33 9.57 2.69
C CYS A 28 20.06 9.87 1.88
N HIS A 29 19.25 8.85 1.57
CA HIS A 29 18.01 8.95 0.79
C HIS A 29 18.14 9.71 -0.54
N GLY A 30 19.27 9.59 -1.24
CA GLY A 30 19.48 10.29 -2.51
C GLY A 30 20.29 11.57 -2.44
N ARG A 31 20.61 12.08 -1.24
CA ARG A 31 21.13 13.44 -1.04
C ARG A 31 22.63 13.61 -1.28
N GLY A 32 23.41 12.56 -1.07
CA GLY A 32 24.88 12.60 -1.17
C GLY A 32 25.62 13.11 0.08
N TRP A 33 24.91 13.64 1.07
CA TRP A 33 25.48 14.14 2.33
C TRP A 33 24.55 13.83 3.52
N VAL A 34 25.09 13.94 4.74
CA VAL A 34 24.40 13.77 6.04
C VAL A 34 24.83 14.87 7.01
N GLY A 35 23.96 15.32 7.91
CA GLY A 35 24.25 16.38 8.89
C GLY A 35 23.11 17.39 9.09
N ALA A 36 23.19 18.21 10.14
CA ALA A 36 22.11 19.09 10.62
C ALA A 36 20.80 18.33 10.90
N GLU A 37 19.66 18.73 10.33
CA GLU A 37 18.34 18.06 10.43
C GLU A 37 18.30 16.68 9.72
N HIS A 38 19.42 16.20 9.18
CA HIS A 38 19.54 15.00 8.35
C HIS A 38 20.71 14.10 8.81
N GLU A 39 20.93 14.00 10.12
CA GLU A 39 21.68 12.88 10.75
C GLU A 39 21.11 11.52 10.30
N PRO A 40 21.85 10.38 10.41
CA PRO A 40 21.48 9.09 9.82
C PRO A 40 20.00 8.83 10.01
N ALA A 41 19.27 8.98 8.90
CA ALA A 41 17.89 9.42 8.92
C ALA A 41 17.11 8.67 9.99
N GLU A 42 16.53 9.39 10.95
CA GLU A 42 15.37 8.87 11.64
C GLU A 42 14.48 8.28 10.54
N PRO A 43 14.20 6.97 10.59
CA PRO A 43 13.46 6.34 9.52
C PRO A 43 12.21 7.19 9.30
N PRO A 44 11.91 7.59 8.04
CA PRO A 44 10.72 8.38 7.78
C PRO A 44 9.56 7.68 8.48
N PRO A 45 8.62 8.45 9.08
CA PRO A 45 7.49 7.84 9.77
C PRO A 45 6.92 6.77 8.84
N PRO A 46 6.63 5.56 9.37
CA PRO A 46 6.19 4.46 8.53
C PRO A 46 5.09 4.98 7.62
N PRO A 47 5.13 4.65 6.31
CA PRO A 47 4.10 5.10 5.40
C PRO A 47 2.75 4.73 6.01
N ALA A 48 1.80 5.67 5.96
CA ALA A 48 0.45 5.39 6.43
C ALA A 48 0.01 4.06 5.82
N GLU A 49 -0.57 3.19 6.66
CA GLU A 49 -1.04 1.89 6.19
C GLU A 49 -1.92 2.13 4.95
N PRO A 50 -1.61 1.46 3.82
CA PRO A 50 -2.41 1.66 2.63
C PRO A 50 -3.85 1.29 2.96
N PRO A 51 -4.83 2.03 2.41
CA PRO A 51 -6.21 1.68 2.64
C PRO A 51 -6.43 0.25 2.19
N PRO A 52 -7.33 -0.48 2.86
CA PRO A 52 -7.64 -1.84 2.47
C PRO A 52 -8.13 -1.89 1.02
N ALA A 53 -7.99 -3.05 0.36
CA ALA A 53 -8.30 -3.19 -1.06
C ALA A 53 -9.74 -2.74 -1.42
N TRP A 54 -10.70 -2.93 -0.50
CA TRP A 54 -12.08 -2.48 -0.67
C TRP A 54 -12.26 -0.96 -0.51
N GLU A 55 -11.24 -0.18 -0.17
CA GLU A 55 -11.27 1.29 -0.12
C GLU A 55 -10.44 1.94 -1.23
N HIS A 56 -9.72 1.14 -2.01
CA HIS A 56 -8.84 1.65 -3.04
C HIS A 56 -9.61 2.43 -4.14
N ARG A 57 -9.02 3.54 -4.61
CA ARG A 57 -9.65 4.43 -5.60
C ARG A 57 -10.02 3.78 -6.93
N ILE A 58 -9.45 2.61 -7.24
CA ILE A 58 -9.74 1.81 -8.46
C ILE A 58 -11.23 1.53 -8.63
N TRP A 59 -11.98 1.45 -7.53
CA TRP A 59 -13.43 1.23 -7.56
C TRP A 59 -14.22 2.43 -8.09
N SER A 60 -13.60 3.59 -8.24
CA SER A 60 -14.21 4.78 -8.87
C SER A 60 -14.14 4.69 -10.40
N ASP A 61 -13.27 3.84 -10.94
CA ASP A 61 -13.20 3.56 -12.37
C ASP A 61 -14.26 2.50 -12.73
N SER A 62 -15.19 2.84 -13.61
CA SER A 62 -16.33 1.97 -13.95
C SER A 62 -15.90 0.71 -14.69
N ALA A 63 -14.86 0.76 -15.52
CA ALA A 63 -14.38 -0.39 -16.26
C ALA A 63 -13.65 -1.38 -15.33
N ALA A 64 -12.78 -0.86 -14.45
CA ALA A 64 -12.08 -1.66 -13.46
C ALA A 64 -13.05 -2.27 -12.43
N ALA A 65 -14.02 -1.49 -11.95
CA ALA A 65 -15.05 -1.97 -11.03
C ALA A 65 -15.90 -3.09 -11.66
N ALA A 66 -16.30 -2.95 -12.93
CA ALA A 66 -17.05 -3.98 -13.64
C ALA A 66 -16.25 -5.28 -13.81
N PHE A 67 -14.94 -5.18 -14.10
CA PHE A 67 -14.08 -6.35 -14.26
C PHE A 67 -13.82 -7.11 -12.95
N LEU A 68 -13.57 -6.38 -11.86
CA LEU A 68 -13.27 -6.97 -10.54
C LEU A 68 -14.53 -7.50 -9.82
N GLY A 69 -15.73 -7.15 -10.31
CA GLY A 69 -16.99 -7.60 -9.77
C GLY A 69 -17.32 -6.96 -8.42
N CYS A 70 -17.47 -7.76 -7.37
CA CYS A 70 -17.84 -7.23 -6.06
C CYS A 70 -16.64 -6.61 -5.34
N ARG A 71 -16.82 -5.36 -4.89
CA ARG A 71 -15.86 -4.61 -4.07
C ARG A 71 -15.36 -5.31 -2.80
N TYR A 72 -16.19 -6.16 -2.19
CA TYR A 72 -15.90 -6.82 -0.92
C TYR A 72 -15.28 -8.21 -1.09
N CYS A 73 -15.80 -9.04 -2.02
CA CYS A 73 -15.29 -10.40 -2.22
C CYS A 73 -14.36 -10.54 -3.43
N LEU A 74 -14.19 -9.49 -4.24
CA LEU A 74 -13.32 -9.50 -5.43
C LEU A 74 -13.64 -10.66 -6.39
N GLY A 75 -14.92 -11.07 -6.45
CA GLY A 75 -15.39 -12.19 -7.27
C GLY A 75 -15.30 -13.58 -6.61
N SER A 76 -14.70 -13.72 -5.42
CA SER A 76 -14.55 -15.01 -4.73
C SER A 76 -15.87 -15.58 -4.17
N LYS A 77 -16.91 -14.74 -4.08
CA LYS A 77 -18.23 -15.05 -3.50
C LYS A 77 -18.22 -15.38 -2.00
N THR A 78 -17.07 -15.37 -1.34
CA THR A 78 -16.91 -15.65 0.10
C THR A 78 -15.97 -14.65 0.74
N VAL A 79 -16.16 -14.36 2.02
CA VAL A 79 -15.30 -13.44 2.79
C VAL A 79 -14.93 -14.08 4.11
N ALA A 80 -13.72 -13.79 4.59
CA ALA A 80 -13.32 -14.18 5.94
C ALA A 80 -13.98 -13.22 6.94
N HIS A 81 -14.76 -13.77 7.86
CA HIS A 81 -15.42 -13.06 8.93
C HIS A 81 -14.78 -13.46 10.26
N VAL A 82 -14.48 -12.47 11.10
CA VAL A 82 -14.01 -12.71 12.46
C VAL A 82 -15.23 -12.96 13.34
N ASP A 83 -15.39 -14.18 13.83
CA ASP A 83 -16.33 -14.44 14.92
C ASP A 83 -15.76 -13.86 16.21
N ALA A 84 -16.33 -12.75 16.67
CA ALA A 84 -15.87 -12.05 17.86
C ALA A 84 -16.04 -12.85 19.16
N SER A 85 -17.00 -13.79 19.19
CA SER A 85 -17.29 -14.60 20.38
C SER A 85 -16.25 -15.72 20.57
N THR A 86 -15.81 -16.33 19.47
CA THR A 86 -14.83 -17.42 19.48
C THR A 86 -13.42 -16.98 19.12
N ARG A 87 -13.26 -15.73 18.66
CA ARG A 87 -12.02 -15.17 18.09
C ARG A 87 -11.44 -16.03 16.98
N THR A 88 -12.32 -16.62 16.16
CA THR A 88 -11.93 -17.44 15.00
C THR A 88 -12.23 -16.73 13.70
N LEU A 89 -11.48 -17.08 12.65
CA LEU A 89 -11.78 -16.70 11.27
C LEU A 89 -12.64 -17.78 10.64
N VAL A 90 -13.83 -17.41 10.18
CA VAL A 90 -14.74 -18.30 9.46
C VAL A 90 -15.00 -17.75 8.07
N MET A 91 -15.10 -18.65 7.08
CA MET A 91 -15.48 -18.26 5.72
C MET A 91 -17.00 -18.20 5.63
N VAL A 92 -17.54 -17.05 5.22
CA VAL A 92 -18.98 -16.83 5.05
C VAL A 92 -19.31 -16.36 3.63
N PRO A 93 -20.53 -16.59 3.14
CA PRO A 93 -20.95 -16.04 1.85
C PRO A 93 -20.85 -14.51 1.83
N CYS A 94 -20.46 -13.95 0.69
CA CYS A 94 -20.49 -12.50 0.49
C CYS A 94 -21.92 -11.98 0.45
N GLY A 95 -22.25 -10.93 1.21
CA GLY A 95 -23.56 -10.27 1.19
C GLY A 95 -23.94 -9.67 -0.18
N CYS A 96 -22.99 -9.54 -1.09
CA CYS A 96 -23.25 -9.20 -2.49
C CYS A 96 -24.08 -10.25 -3.24
N LEU A 97 -24.09 -11.50 -2.76
CA LEU A 97 -24.93 -12.57 -3.32
C LEU A 97 -26.40 -12.40 -2.94
N THR A 98 -26.68 -11.80 -1.78
CA THR A 98 -28.06 -11.63 -1.29
C THR A 98 -28.78 -10.43 -1.91
N SER A 99 -28.04 -9.46 -2.44
CA SER A 99 -28.59 -8.27 -3.13
C SER A 99 -28.98 -8.50 -4.60
N GLY A 100 -28.78 -9.71 -5.13
CA GLY A 100 -29.05 -10.06 -6.54
C GLY A 100 -30.42 -10.70 -6.84
N SER A 101 -31.33 -10.79 -5.86
CA SER A 101 -32.66 -11.39 -6.03
C SER A 101 -33.78 -10.41 -5.71
N SER A 102 -33.80 -9.26 -6.39
CA SER A 102 -34.95 -8.35 -6.38
C SER A 102 -35.04 -7.61 -7.71
N SER A 103 -35.15 -8.37 -8.80
CA SER A 103 -35.64 -7.91 -10.10
C SER A 103 -36.12 -9.12 -10.90
N ALA A 104 -37.19 -9.74 -10.39
CA ALA A 104 -38.07 -10.57 -11.18
C ALA A 104 -39.51 -10.05 -10.95
N SER A 105 -40.24 -9.91 -12.06
CA SER A 105 -41.67 -9.57 -12.18
C SER A 105 -42.03 -8.07 -12.22
N ALA A 106 -42.19 -7.52 -13.43
CA ALA A 106 -43.51 -7.36 -14.08
C ALA A 106 -43.30 -7.05 -15.58
#